data_AF-A0A2G0PXJ6-F1
#
_entry.id   AF-A0A2G0PXJ6-F1
#
_cell.length_a   1.000
_cell.length_b   1.000
_cell.length_c   1.000
_cell.angle_alpha   90.00
_cell.angle_beta   90.00
_cell.angle_gamma   90.00
#
_symmetry.space_group_name_H-M   'P 1'
#
loop_
_entity.id
_entity.type
_entity.pdbx_description
1 polymer ?
#
loop_
_entity_poly.entity_id
_entity_poly.type
_entity_poly.pdbx_seq_one_letter_code
_entity_poly.pdbx_strand_id
1 'polypeptide(L)' 'MQFFSNVPLRSGLWDISTQLERNTLPSAGNILKEISKGNFDGADYDEKLPQWLKDTLY' A
#
# COMPACT_ATOMS: atom_id res chain seq x y z
N MET A 1 2.80 17.91 -33.96
CA MET A 1 1.90 17.34 -32.92
C MET A 1 2.79 16.65 -31.90
N GLN A 2 3.12 17.33 -30.80
CA GLN A 2 4.01 16.80 -29.75
C GLN A 2 3.17 15.99 -28.76
N PHE A 3 3.43 14.69 -28.67
CA PHE A 3 2.86 13.84 -27.62
C PHE A 3 3.78 13.91 -26.39
N PHE A 4 3.25 14.42 -25.29
CA PHE A 4 3.89 14.28 -23.97
C PHE A 4 3.88 12.79 -23.60
N SER A 5 5.04 12.14 -23.64
CA SER A 5 5.22 10.76 -23.22
C SER A 5 5.21 10.66 -21.69
N ASN A 6 4.05 10.79 -21.07
CA ASN A 6 3.87 10.47 -19.66
C ASN A 6 3.69 8.96 -19.53
N VAL A 7 4.78 8.17 -19.54
CA VAL A 7 4.62 6.76 -19.21
C VAL A 7 5.72 6.21 -18.31
N PRO A 8 5.36 5.62 -17.15
CA PRO A 8 6.22 4.68 -16.44
C PRO A 8 6.24 3.35 -17.21
N LEU A 9 6.73 3.35 -18.44
CA LEU A 9 6.71 2.18 -19.33
C LEU A 9 7.85 1.19 -19.00
N ARG A 10 8.78 1.56 -18.12
CA ARG A 10 10.02 0.77 -17.86
C ARG A 10 10.01 -0.08 -16.59
N SER A 11 9.12 0.18 -15.64
CA SER A 11 9.11 -0.56 -14.36
C SER A 11 8.25 -1.83 -14.39
N GLY A 12 7.47 -2.06 -15.45
CA GLY A 12 6.59 -3.21 -15.55
C GLY A 12 5.41 -3.21 -14.58
N LEU A 13 5.26 -2.20 -13.72
CA LEU A 13 4.26 -2.15 -12.64
C LEU A 13 2.79 -2.24 -13.12
N TRP A 14 2.54 -1.97 -14.40
CA TRP A 14 1.23 -2.02 -15.02
C TRP A 14 0.97 -3.32 -15.80
N ASP A 15 1.94 -4.25 -15.87
CA ASP A 15 1.73 -5.57 -16.45
C ASP A 15 0.92 -6.43 -15.48
N ILE A 16 -0.30 -6.80 -15.90
CA ILE A 16 -1.24 -7.62 -15.13
C ILE A 16 -0.60 -8.95 -14.71
N SER A 17 0.25 -9.52 -15.56
CA SER A 17 0.94 -10.79 -15.30
C SER A 17 1.89 -10.72 -14.10
N THR A 18 2.29 -9.50 -13.71
CA THR A 18 3.19 -9.24 -12.57
C THR A 18 2.43 -8.78 -11.31
N GLN A 19 1.11 -8.63 -11.41
CA GLN A 19 0.29 -8.21 -10.27
C GLN A 19 0.09 -9.38 -9.31
N LEU A 20 0.44 -9.14 -8.05
CA LEU A 20 0.22 -10.09 -6.97
C LEU A 20 -1.21 -9.96 -6.43
N GLU A 21 -1.77 -11.09 -6.02
CA GLU A 21 -3.03 -11.12 -5.28
C GLU A 21 -2.93 -10.25 -4.02
N ARG A 22 -3.92 -9.38 -3.80
CA ARG A 22 -3.80 -8.34 -2.78
C ARG A 22 -3.62 -8.88 -1.36
N ASN A 23 -4.18 -10.05 -1.08
CA ASN A 23 -4.07 -10.75 0.20
C ASN A 23 -2.68 -11.33 0.48
N THR A 24 -1.81 -11.43 -0.53
CA THR A 24 -0.43 -11.92 -0.37
C THR A 24 0.51 -10.83 0.12
N LEU A 25 0.10 -9.56 0.00
CA LEU A 25 0.87 -8.43 0.47
C LEU A 25 0.67 -8.24 1.98
N PRO A 26 1.70 -7.81 2.72
CA PRO A 26 1.54 -7.45 4.11
C PRO A 26 0.61 -6.24 4.25
N SER A 27 -0.14 -6.22 5.35
CA SER A 27 -0.92 -5.05 5.75
C SER A 27 -0.02 -3.87 6.12
N ALA A 28 -0.60 -2.67 6.18
CA ALA A 28 0.13 -1.47 6.60
C ALA A 28 0.65 -1.62 8.03
N GLY A 29 -0.16 -2.16 8.95
CA GLY A 29 0.25 -2.47 10.30
C GLY A 29 1.44 -3.43 10.37
N ASN A 30 1.45 -4.48 9.55
CA ASN A 30 2.60 -5.40 9.48
C ASN A 30 3.86 -4.69 8.98
N ILE A 31 3.76 -3.86 7.94
CA ILE A 31 4.91 -3.09 7.44
C ILE A 31 5.46 -2.15 8.54
N LEU A 32 4.58 -1.44 9.23
CA LEU A 32 4.96 -0.53 10.32
C LEU A 32 5.60 -1.25 11.49
N LYS A 33 5.08 -2.43 11.85
CA LYS A 33 5.66 -3.30 12.87
C LYS A 33 7.08 -3.72 12.49
N GLU A 34 7.30 -4.16 11.26
CA GLU A 34 8.63 -4.59 10.79
C GLU A 34 9.64 -3.43 10.78
N ILE A 35 9.26 -2.28 10.23
CA ILE A 35 10.12 -1.07 10.23
C ILE A 35 10.45 -0.64 11.65
N SER A 36 9.49 -0.77 12.57
CA SER A 36 9.65 -0.43 13.99
C SER A 36 10.32 -1.53 14.82
N LYS A 37 10.84 -2.60 14.18
CA LYS A 37 11.48 -3.75 14.84
C LYS A 37 10.59 -4.39 15.92
N GLY A 38 9.29 -4.50 15.65
CA GLY A 38 8.30 -5.08 16.56
C GLY A 38 7.80 -4.12 17.66
N ASN A 39 8.32 -2.89 17.74
CA ASN A 39 7.97 -1.93 18.78
C ASN A 39 6.66 -1.15 18.50
N PHE A 40 5.89 -1.60 17.51
CA PHE A 40 4.63 -1.02 17.08
C PHE A 40 3.57 -2.11 16.95
N ASP A 41 2.37 -1.85 17.46
CA ASP A 41 1.26 -2.78 17.35
C ASP A 41 0.56 -2.61 15.99
N GLY A 42 0.99 -3.42 15.03
CA GLY A 42 0.41 -3.44 13.69
C GLY A 42 -1.04 -3.94 13.66
N ALA A 43 -1.42 -4.86 14.55
CA ALA A 43 -2.76 -5.45 14.53
C ALA A 43 -3.82 -4.43 15.00
N ASP A 44 -3.53 -3.75 16.11
CA ASP A 44 -4.37 -2.65 16.62
C ASP A 44 -4.49 -1.51 15.59
N TYR A 45 -3.40 -1.21 14.89
CA TYR A 45 -3.39 -0.22 13.82
C TYR A 45 -4.31 -0.60 12.67
N ASP A 46 -4.20 -1.82 12.14
CA ASP A 46 -5.02 -2.28 11.02
C ASP A 46 -6.51 -2.35 11.39
N GLU A 47 -6.85 -2.69 12.64
CA GLU A 47 -8.25 -2.73 13.12
C GLU A 47 -8.87 -1.33 13.20
N LYS A 48 -8.12 -0.32 13.67
CA LYS A 48 -8.61 1.05 13.84
C LYS A 48 -8.61 1.85 12.54
N LEU A 49 -7.80 1.46 11.56
CA LEU A 49 -7.59 2.20 10.31
C LEU A 49 -8.90 2.56 9.59
N PRO A 50 -9.88 1.66 9.40
CA PRO A 50 -11.13 2.01 8.69
C PRO A 50 -11.95 3.08 9.39
N GLN A 51 -11.97 3.10 10.72
CA GLN A 51 -12.69 4.12 11.48
C GLN A 51 -11.94 5.46 11.41
N TRP A 52 -10.63 5.44 11.56
CA TRP A 52 -9.82 6.65 11.53
C TRP A 52 -9.86 7.38 10.18
N LEU A 53 -9.92 6.60 9.08
CA LEU A 53 -10.15 7.13 7.73
C LEU A 53 -11.48 7.88 7.62
N LYS A 54 -12.56 7.34 8.20
CA LYS A 54 -13.87 8.01 8.21
C LYS A 54 -13.85 9.30 9.00
N ASP A 55 -13.16 9.31 10.13
CA ASP A 55 -13.15 10.46 11.04
C ASP A 55 -12.28 11.62 10.54
N THR A 56 -11.32 11.35 9.64
CA THR A 56 -10.30 12.34 9.22
C THR A 56 -10.44 12.78 7.77
N LEU A 57 -10.90 11.89 6.88
CA LEU A 57 -10.89 12.14 5.43
C LEU A 57 -12.29 12.34 4.84
N TYR A 58 -13.35 12.07 5.61
CA TYR A 58 -14.75 12.24 5.23
C TYR A 58 -15.47 13.17 6.21
#